data_AF-A0A2E7N9I2-F1
#
_entry.id   AF-A0A2E7N9I2-F1
#
_cell.length_a   1.000
_cell.length_b   1.000
_cell.length_c   1.000
_cell.angle_alpha   90.00
_cell.angle_beta   90.00
_cell.angle_gamma   90.00
#
_symmetry.space_group_name_H-M   'P 1'
#
loop_
_entity.id
_entity.type
_entity.pdbx_description
1 polymer ?
#
loop_
_entity_poly.entity_id
_entity_poly.type
_entity_poly.pdbx_seq_one_letter_code
_entity_poly.pdbx_strand_id
1 'polypeptide(L)'
;MINSVMVKRKLQVLTDNSSWEAPKKVRKPRKPMTEKQRVAAAKRLEKAREARAAKNPEYGLSSIHTSLRDLPNDHQLHPKKVKLWIKTQKEILKAERANLRNKIKGSVSRVAESKAYIRNMKKYLRDGDWVDDFYGEYMDKKISRRCIAQGYYWYGPNKGELKFDVGVWYPLLGCVYTQEMYNEDEEMKNAKSTKR
;
A
#
# COMPACT_ATOMS: atom_id res chain seq x y z
N MET A 1 50.66 -56.59 -19.97
CA MET A 1 49.32 -56.46 -20.58
C MET A 1 48.66 -57.83 -20.52
N ILE A 2 47.73 -58.05 -19.59
CA ILE A 2 46.93 -59.29 -19.55
C ILE A 2 45.47 -58.83 -19.49
N ASN A 3 44.81 -58.89 -20.65
CA ASN A 3 43.40 -58.61 -20.79
C ASN A 3 42.61 -59.73 -20.11
N SER A 4 42.02 -59.42 -18.95
CA SER A 4 41.02 -60.29 -18.32
C SER A 4 39.75 -60.28 -19.16
N VAL A 5 39.62 -61.25 -20.05
CA VAL A 5 38.39 -61.51 -20.81
C VAL A 5 37.33 -62.00 -19.83
N MET A 6 36.40 -61.12 -19.42
CA MET A 6 35.19 -61.54 -18.71
C MET A 6 34.34 -62.42 -19.65
N VAL A 7 34.26 -63.71 -19.34
CA VAL A 7 33.38 -64.66 -20.03
C VAL A 7 31.93 -64.29 -19.74
N LYS A 8 31.21 -63.76 -20.74
CA LYS A 8 29.77 -63.49 -20.64
C LYS A 8 29.00 -64.81 -20.49
N ARG A 9 28.28 -64.99 -19.38
CA ARG A 9 27.35 -66.11 -19.19
C ARG A 9 26.19 -65.99 -20.20
N LYS A 10 25.88 -67.07 -20.93
CA LYS A 10 24.72 -67.19 -21.85
C LYS A 10 23.40 -67.37 -21.07
N LEU A 11 23.02 -66.36 -20.30
CA LEU A 11 21.63 -66.22 -19.84
C LEU A 11 21.11 -64.91 -20.44
N GLN A 12 20.45 -65.02 -21.60
CA GLN A 12 19.73 -63.91 -22.20
C GLN A 12 18.44 -63.74 -21.40
N VAL A 13 18.40 -62.71 -20.54
CA VAL A 13 17.14 -62.25 -19.97
C VAL A 13 16.27 -61.77 -21.14
N LEU A 14 15.11 -62.40 -21.36
CA LEU A 14 14.26 -62.20 -22.54
C LEU A 14 13.76 -60.76 -22.71
N THR A 15 13.83 -59.94 -21.66
CA THR A 15 13.34 -58.57 -21.66
C THR A 15 14.41 -57.64 -21.09
N ASP A 16 14.80 -56.65 -21.90
CA ASP A 16 15.73 -55.60 -21.51
C ASP A 16 14.95 -54.50 -20.77
N ASN A 17 15.11 -54.44 -19.45
CA ASN A 17 14.46 -53.44 -18.59
C ASN A 17 15.29 -52.15 -18.43
N SER A 18 16.34 -51.95 -19.24
CA SER A 18 17.22 -50.77 -19.17
C SER A 18 16.53 -49.44 -19.49
N SER A 19 15.35 -49.47 -20.13
CA SER A 19 14.53 -48.29 -20.48
C SER A 19 13.36 -48.03 -19.51
N TRP A 20 13.26 -48.78 -18.40
CA TRP A 20 12.17 -48.59 -17.46
C TRP A 20 12.39 -47.37 -16.57
N GLU A 21 11.74 -46.25 -16.90
CA GLU A 21 11.64 -45.08 -16.03
C GLU A 21 10.39 -45.17 -15.14
N ALA A 22 10.58 -45.04 -13.82
CA ALA A 22 9.48 -45.02 -12.88
C ALA A 22 8.53 -43.83 -13.19
N PRO A 23 7.21 -44.05 -13.35
CA PRO A 23 6.28 -42.98 -13.69
C PRO A 23 6.31 -41.89 -12.61
N LYS A 24 6.46 -40.63 -13.03
CA LYS A 24 6.44 -39.47 -12.13
C LYS A 24 5.15 -39.49 -11.30
N LYS A 25 5.28 -39.44 -9.98
CA LYS A 25 4.15 -39.39 -9.04
C LYS A 25 3.36 -38.09 -9.20
N VAL A 26 2.44 -38.03 -10.16
CA VAL A 26 1.48 -36.93 -10.30
C VAL A 26 0.40 -37.09 -9.23
N ARG A 27 0.33 -36.15 -8.29
CA ARG A 27 -0.73 -36.13 -7.27
C ARG A 27 -2.07 -35.83 -7.95
N LYS A 28 -3.08 -36.69 -7.73
CA LYS A 28 -4.45 -36.44 -8.19
C LYS A 28 -4.93 -35.08 -7.65
N PRO A 29 -5.56 -34.22 -8.47
CA PRO A 29 -6.13 -32.97 -8.00
C PRO A 29 -7.23 -33.26 -6.96
N ARG A 30 -7.31 -32.41 -5.94
CA ARG A 30 -8.33 -32.55 -4.88
C ARG A 30 -9.72 -32.38 -5.50
N LYS A 31 -10.68 -33.21 -5.08
CA LYS A 31 -12.08 -33.04 -5.49
C LYS A 31 -12.60 -31.68 -4.99
N PRO A 32 -13.32 -30.91 -5.82
CA PRO A 32 -13.94 -29.67 -5.36
C PRO A 32 -14.95 -29.97 -4.26
N MET A 33 -15.12 -29.01 -3.35
CA MET A 33 -16.01 -29.15 -2.21
C MET A 33 -17.48 -29.13 -2.67
N THR A 34 -18.26 -30.15 -2.27
CA THR A 34 -19.71 -30.17 -2.50
C THR A 34 -20.40 -29.03 -1.74
N GLU A 35 -21.58 -28.58 -2.21
CA GLU A 35 -22.28 -27.42 -1.64
C GLU A 35 -22.57 -27.61 -0.14
N LYS A 36 -23.07 -28.79 0.25
CA LYS A 36 -23.34 -29.15 1.65
C LYS A 36 -22.08 -29.06 2.52
N GLN A 37 -20.95 -29.53 2.01
CA GLN A 37 -19.67 -29.43 2.72
C GLN A 37 -19.26 -27.97 2.87
N ARG A 38 -19.40 -27.16 1.81
CA ARG A 38 -19.02 -25.74 1.80
C ARG A 38 -19.79 -24.94 2.86
N VAL A 39 -21.10 -25.16 2.97
CA VAL A 39 -21.96 -24.58 4.01
C VAL A 39 -21.53 -25.05 5.41
N ALA A 40 -21.26 -26.35 5.60
CA ALA A 40 -20.81 -26.87 6.89
C ALA A 40 -19.43 -26.31 7.30
N ALA A 41 -18.52 -26.10 6.35
CA ALA A 41 -17.22 -25.46 6.60
C ALA A 41 -17.38 -23.97 6.92
N ALA A 42 -18.28 -23.25 6.24
CA ALA A 42 -18.58 -21.86 6.54
C ALA A 42 -19.09 -21.69 7.99
N LYS A 43 -20.06 -22.53 8.40
CA LYS A 43 -20.58 -22.55 9.79
C LYS A 43 -19.50 -22.83 10.84
N ARG A 44 -18.58 -23.78 10.55
CA ARG A 44 -17.44 -24.07 11.44
C ARG A 44 -16.47 -22.89 11.54
N LEU A 45 -16.20 -22.19 10.43
CA LEU A 45 -15.34 -21.01 10.40
C LEU A 45 -15.97 -19.83 11.15
N GLU A 46 -17.28 -19.65 11.07
CA GLU A 46 -18.01 -18.62 11.81
C GLU A 46 -17.89 -18.82 13.32
N LYS A 47 -18.22 -20.02 13.82
CA LYS A 47 -18.02 -20.39 15.24
C LYS A 47 -16.57 -20.19 15.71
N ALA A 48 -15.60 -20.50 14.86
CA ALA A 48 -14.18 -20.29 15.17
C ALA A 48 -13.79 -18.80 15.20
N ARG A 49 -14.44 -17.94 14.40
CA ARG A 49 -14.23 -16.49 14.44
C ARG A 49 -14.83 -15.88 15.70
N GLU A 50 -16.03 -16.29 16.09
CA GLU A 50 -16.68 -15.86 17.34
C GLU A 50 -15.83 -16.23 18.57
N ALA A 51 -15.35 -17.47 18.65
CA ALA A 51 -14.49 -17.92 19.74
C ALA A 51 -13.16 -17.16 19.81
N ARG A 52 -12.62 -16.70 18.67
CA ARG A 52 -11.41 -15.87 18.62
C ARG A 52 -11.68 -14.41 18.97
N ALA A 53 -12.83 -13.86 18.57
CA ALA A 53 -13.26 -12.51 18.93
C ALA A 53 -13.52 -12.39 20.44
N ALA A 54 -14.13 -13.41 21.07
CA ALA A 54 -14.32 -13.45 22.51
C ALA A 54 -13.00 -13.51 23.29
N LYS A 55 -11.96 -14.18 22.74
CA LYS A 55 -10.64 -14.28 23.39
C LYS A 55 -9.74 -13.07 23.16
N ASN A 56 -9.94 -12.35 22.05
CA ASN A 56 -9.13 -11.19 21.70
C ASN A 56 -10.06 -10.06 21.22
N PRO A 57 -10.26 -9.00 22.03
CA PRO A 57 -11.10 -7.87 21.66
C PRO A 57 -10.57 -7.13 20.40
N GLU A 58 -9.30 -7.28 20.05
CA GLU A 58 -8.71 -6.74 18.81
C GLU A 58 -8.75 -7.70 17.61
N TYR A 59 -9.42 -8.86 17.74
CA TYR A 59 -9.42 -9.87 16.67
C TYR A 59 -10.04 -9.32 15.38
N GLY A 60 -9.23 -9.22 14.32
CA GLY A 60 -9.63 -8.64 13.03
C GLY A 60 -9.31 -7.15 12.88
N LEU A 61 -8.84 -6.49 13.94
CA LEU A 61 -8.39 -5.09 13.95
C LEU A 61 -6.87 -4.94 13.84
N SER A 62 -6.10 -6.04 13.85
CA SER A 62 -4.63 -6.01 13.73
C SER A 62 -4.10 -5.39 12.43
N SER A 63 -4.94 -5.32 11.40
CA SER A 63 -4.60 -4.64 10.13
C SER A 63 -4.82 -3.14 10.17
N ILE A 64 -5.44 -2.60 11.22
CA ILE A 64 -5.78 -1.18 11.39
C ILE A 64 -4.99 -0.63 12.56
N HIS A 65 -4.24 0.44 12.33
CA HIS A 65 -3.49 1.15 13.37
C HIS A 65 -4.40 1.61 14.51
N THR A 66 -3.88 1.59 15.74
CA THR A 66 -4.64 1.92 16.96
C THR A 66 -5.32 3.29 16.86
N SER A 67 -4.65 4.29 16.30
CA SER A 67 -5.20 5.66 16.13
C SER A 67 -6.44 5.74 15.24
N LEU A 68 -6.67 4.75 14.38
CA LEU A 68 -7.77 4.75 13.40
C LEU A 68 -8.99 3.94 13.87
N ARG A 69 -8.89 3.24 15.00
CA ARG A 69 -9.95 2.35 15.49
C ARG A 69 -11.11 3.12 16.11
N ASP A 70 -10.81 4.21 16.81
CA ASP A 70 -11.79 5.02 17.56
C ASP A 70 -12.26 6.26 16.78
N LEU A 71 -11.95 6.32 15.48
CA LEU A 71 -12.34 7.44 14.63
C LEU A 71 -13.86 7.45 14.40
N PRO A 72 -14.53 8.62 14.45
CA PRO A 72 -15.94 8.74 14.11
C PRO A 72 -16.23 8.20 12.71
N ASN A 73 -17.38 7.54 12.52
CA ASN A 73 -17.77 6.97 11.23
C ASN A 73 -17.85 8.04 10.10
N ASP A 74 -18.15 9.29 10.46
CA ASP A 74 -18.25 10.39 9.49
C ASP A 74 -16.87 10.97 9.10
N HIS A 75 -15.80 10.62 9.81
CA HIS A 75 -14.47 11.13 9.51
C HIS A 75 -14.09 10.91 8.04
N GLN A 76 -13.45 11.91 7.43
CA GLN A 76 -13.16 11.92 6.00
C GLN A 76 -12.27 10.73 5.60
N LEU A 77 -11.26 10.43 6.42
CA LEU A 77 -10.32 9.32 6.24
C LEU A 77 -10.70 8.05 7.01
N HIS A 78 -11.99 7.87 7.36
CA HIS A 78 -12.41 6.69 8.09
C HIS A 78 -12.02 5.38 7.36
N PRO A 79 -11.49 4.34 8.04
CA PRO A 79 -10.99 3.13 7.39
C PRO A 79 -11.96 2.42 6.43
N LYS A 80 -13.29 2.52 6.69
CA LYS A 80 -14.32 1.99 5.78
C LYS A 80 -14.30 2.69 4.41
N LYS A 81 -14.18 4.02 4.38
CA LYS A 81 -14.11 4.82 3.14
C LYS A 81 -12.81 4.50 2.39
N VAL A 82 -11.68 4.47 3.09
CA VAL A 82 -10.37 4.14 2.49
C VAL A 82 -10.35 2.73 1.87
N LYS A 83 -10.95 1.74 2.52
CA LYS A 83 -11.08 0.38 1.94
C LYS A 83 -11.89 0.37 0.65
N LEU A 84 -12.93 1.21 0.55
CA LEU A 84 -13.71 1.39 -0.67
C LEU A 84 -12.87 2.04 -1.77
N TRP A 85 -12.15 3.11 -1.45
CA TRP A 85 -11.24 3.77 -2.41
C TRP A 85 -10.14 2.84 -2.93
N ILE A 86 -9.56 1.99 -2.07
CA ILE A 86 -8.59 0.95 -2.49
C ILE A 86 -9.21 0.00 -3.52
N LYS A 87 -10.51 -0.32 -3.41
CA LYS A 87 -11.19 -1.17 -4.39
C LYS A 87 -11.32 -0.44 -5.73
N THR A 88 -11.84 0.78 -5.73
CA THR A 88 -12.00 1.58 -6.96
C THR A 88 -10.66 1.82 -7.65
N GLN A 89 -9.62 2.16 -6.90
CA GLN A 89 -8.28 2.38 -7.43
C GLN A 89 -7.66 1.11 -8.04
N LYS A 90 -7.99 -0.09 -7.55
CA LYS A 90 -7.59 -1.35 -8.19
C LYS A 90 -8.31 -1.58 -9.52
N GLU A 91 -9.57 -1.17 -9.63
CA GLU A 91 -10.34 -1.25 -10.87
C GLU A 91 -9.76 -0.28 -11.92
N ILE A 92 -9.46 0.96 -11.52
CA ILE A 92 -8.75 1.95 -12.35
C ILE A 92 -7.40 1.41 -12.79
N LEU A 93 -6.60 0.85 -11.87
CA LEU A 93 -5.31 0.26 -12.21
C LEU A 93 -5.42 -0.88 -13.22
N LYS A 94 -6.49 -1.70 -13.14
CA LYS A 94 -6.74 -2.77 -14.12
C LYS A 94 -7.05 -2.21 -15.50
N ALA A 95 -7.88 -1.17 -15.57
CA ALA A 95 -8.22 -0.47 -16.81
C ALA A 95 -6.98 0.22 -17.42
N GLU A 96 -6.23 0.97 -16.63
CA GLU A 96 -5.04 1.68 -17.09
C GLU A 96 -3.91 0.73 -17.50
N ARG A 97 -3.79 -0.45 -16.89
CA ARG A 97 -2.90 -1.51 -17.39
C ARG A 97 -3.31 -2.04 -18.76
N ALA A 98 -4.59 -2.04 -19.10
CA ALA A 98 -5.04 -2.37 -20.45
C ALA A 98 -4.67 -1.25 -21.42
N ASN A 99 -4.88 0.01 -21.04
CA ASN A 99 -4.48 1.19 -21.81
C ASN A 99 -2.97 1.23 -22.08
N LEU A 100 -2.16 0.81 -21.10
CA LEU A 100 -0.71 0.68 -21.23
C LEU A 100 -0.32 -0.34 -22.30
N ARG A 101 -1.00 -1.49 -22.36
CA ARG A 101 -0.78 -2.49 -23.42
C ARG A 101 -1.18 -1.95 -24.79
N ASN A 102 -2.21 -1.11 -24.83
CA ASN A 102 -2.67 -0.40 -26.04
C ASN A 102 -1.80 0.82 -26.38
N LYS A 103 -0.72 1.09 -25.61
CA LYS A 103 0.24 2.19 -25.82
C LYS A 103 -0.41 3.58 -25.87
N ILE A 104 -1.51 3.78 -25.13
CA ILE A 104 -2.17 5.09 -25.03
C ILE A 104 -1.23 6.07 -24.29
N LYS A 105 -1.06 7.28 -24.85
CA LYS A 105 -0.21 8.32 -24.26
C LYS A 105 -0.68 8.66 -22.84
N GLY A 106 0.26 8.75 -21.89
CA GLY A 106 -0.03 9.08 -20.49
C GLY A 106 -0.47 7.91 -19.61
N SER A 107 -0.75 6.73 -20.18
CA SER A 107 -1.14 5.53 -19.41
C SER A 107 -0.08 5.09 -18.39
N VAL A 108 1.21 5.26 -18.70
CA VAL A 108 2.32 4.96 -17.78
C VAL A 108 2.21 5.77 -16.48
N SER A 109 1.91 7.07 -16.58
CA SER A 109 1.77 7.96 -15.42
C SER A 109 0.58 7.54 -14.56
N ARG A 110 -0.59 7.35 -15.18
CA ARG A 110 -1.83 6.95 -14.48
C ARG A 110 -1.69 5.61 -13.75
N VAL A 111 -0.99 4.65 -14.35
CA VAL A 111 -0.65 3.37 -13.71
C VAL A 111 0.25 3.60 -12.49
N ALA A 112 1.27 4.45 -12.60
CA ALA A 112 2.18 4.76 -11.50
C ALA A 112 1.45 5.48 -10.34
N GLU A 113 0.61 6.47 -10.66
CA GLU A 113 -0.23 7.22 -9.73
C GLU A 113 -1.17 6.30 -8.95
N SER A 114 -2.00 5.52 -9.67
CA SER A 114 -2.96 4.59 -9.04
C SER A 114 -2.25 3.55 -8.16
N LYS A 115 -1.09 3.04 -8.62
CA LYS A 115 -0.29 2.07 -7.86
C LYS A 115 0.31 2.70 -6.60
N ALA A 116 0.82 3.92 -6.68
CA ALA A 116 1.36 4.65 -5.54
C ALA A 116 0.27 4.95 -4.52
N TYR A 117 -0.90 5.41 -4.97
CA TYR A 117 -2.02 5.75 -4.09
C TYR A 117 -2.55 4.51 -3.34
N ILE A 118 -2.66 3.36 -4.01
CA ILE A 118 -3.00 2.08 -3.34
C ILE A 118 -1.98 1.72 -2.26
N ARG A 119 -0.68 1.94 -2.51
CA ARG A 119 0.38 1.66 -1.55
C ARG A 119 0.26 2.57 -0.33
N ASN A 120 0.03 3.86 -0.55
CA ASN A 120 -0.06 4.87 0.50
C ASN A 120 -1.31 4.68 1.36
N MET A 121 -2.47 4.39 0.76
CA MET A 121 -3.69 4.04 1.51
C MET A 121 -3.53 2.76 2.35
N LYS A 122 -2.80 1.76 1.85
CA LYS A 122 -2.47 0.56 2.64
C LYS A 122 -1.51 0.86 3.78
N LYS A 123 -0.55 1.77 3.57
CA LYS A 123 0.37 2.24 4.60
C LYS A 123 -0.40 2.97 5.69
N TYR A 124 -1.30 3.88 5.31
CA TYR A 124 -2.20 4.57 6.23
C TYR A 124 -2.98 3.61 7.14
N LEU A 125 -3.59 2.57 6.57
CA LEU A 125 -4.31 1.59 7.37
C LEU A 125 -3.40 0.87 8.39
N ARG A 126 -2.12 0.68 8.07
CA ARG A 126 -1.16 -0.01 8.94
C ARG A 126 -0.54 0.88 10.02
N ASP A 127 -0.07 2.06 9.60
CA ASP A 127 0.76 2.94 10.42
C ASP A 127 -0.06 4.10 11.02
N GLY A 128 -1.24 4.39 10.49
CA GLY A 128 -2.11 5.48 10.94
C GLY A 128 -1.83 6.83 10.29
N ASP A 129 -0.67 6.99 9.63
CA ASP A 129 -0.24 8.26 9.04
C ASP A 129 -0.62 8.37 7.56
N TRP A 130 -1.29 9.47 7.23
CA TRP A 130 -1.61 9.81 5.85
C TRP A 130 -0.49 10.63 5.22
N VAL A 131 0.06 10.16 4.12
CA VAL A 131 1.28 10.72 3.50
C VAL A 131 0.97 11.57 2.27
N ASP A 132 -0.15 11.33 1.59
CA ASP A 132 -0.49 12.01 0.33
C ASP A 132 -1.05 13.42 0.56
N ASP A 133 -0.80 14.34 -0.36
CA ASP A 133 -1.37 15.70 -0.33
C ASP A 133 -2.84 15.76 -0.78
N PHE A 134 -3.34 14.66 -1.35
CA PHE A 134 -4.70 14.52 -1.84
C PHE A 134 -5.40 13.33 -1.19
N TYR A 135 -6.73 13.36 -1.15
CA TYR A 135 -7.56 12.28 -0.63
C TYR A 135 -8.88 12.16 -1.40
N GLY A 136 -9.58 11.06 -1.18
CA GLY A 136 -10.84 10.74 -1.84
C GLY A 136 -10.70 9.58 -2.83
N GLU A 137 -11.82 9.24 -3.47
CA GLU A 137 -11.88 8.10 -4.38
C GLU A 137 -11.05 8.31 -5.65
N TYR A 138 -11.07 9.53 -6.20
CA TYR A 138 -10.32 9.93 -7.39
C TYR A 138 -9.25 11.00 -7.12
N MET A 139 -8.86 11.18 -5.85
CA MET A 139 -7.88 12.20 -5.42
C MET A 139 -8.37 13.65 -5.61
N ASP A 140 -9.69 13.88 -5.59
CA ASP A 140 -10.30 15.19 -5.89
C ASP A 140 -10.09 16.24 -4.79
N LYS A 141 -9.85 15.80 -3.55
CA LYS A 141 -9.80 16.69 -2.39
C LYS A 141 -8.36 16.89 -1.94
N LYS A 142 -8.01 18.13 -1.63
CA LYS A 142 -6.67 18.51 -1.15
C LYS A 142 -6.61 18.52 0.38
N ILE A 143 -5.52 18.01 0.93
CA ILE A 143 -5.24 18.09 2.38
C ILE A 143 -4.63 19.45 2.69
N SER A 144 -5.16 20.09 3.72
CA SER A 144 -4.55 21.28 4.32
C SER A 144 -3.52 20.85 5.36
N ARG A 145 -2.39 21.55 5.38
CA ARG A 145 -1.32 21.32 6.36
C ARG A 145 -1.51 22.29 7.51
N ARG A 146 -1.38 21.79 8.73
CA ARG A 146 -1.36 22.58 9.97
C ARG A 146 0.04 22.50 10.56
N CYS A 147 0.61 23.65 10.89
CA CYS A 147 1.82 23.71 11.70
C CYS A 147 1.49 23.28 13.13
N ILE A 148 2.19 22.25 13.61
CA ILE A 148 2.05 21.76 15.00
C ILE A 148 3.05 22.47 15.91
N ALA A 149 4.29 22.64 15.45
CA ALA A 149 5.37 23.29 16.17
C ALA A 149 6.05 24.31 15.26
N GLN A 150 6.22 25.52 15.77
CA GLN A 150 6.79 26.63 15.02
C GLN A 150 8.28 26.39 14.76
N GLY A 151 8.68 26.51 13.49
CA GLY A 151 10.07 26.43 13.07
C GLY A 151 10.76 27.79 13.06
N TYR A 152 12.08 27.77 13.23
CA TYR A 152 12.95 28.94 13.14
C TYR A 152 14.09 28.70 12.15
N TYR A 153 14.60 29.75 11.55
CA TYR A 153 15.80 29.65 10.71
C TYR A 153 17.03 29.33 11.57
N TRP A 154 17.68 28.21 11.24
CA TRP A 154 18.88 27.74 11.95
C TRP A 154 20.15 28.50 11.56
N TYR A 155 20.25 28.92 10.30
CA TYR A 155 21.42 29.57 9.71
C TYR A 155 21.01 30.68 8.74
N GLY A 156 21.99 31.51 8.36
CA GLY A 156 21.80 32.61 7.40
C GLY A 156 21.50 33.96 8.06
N PRO A 157 21.19 34.98 7.24
CA PRO A 157 20.92 36.34 7.70
C PRO A 157 19.72 36.43 8.66
N ASN A 158 18.75 35.52 8.50
CA ASN A 158 17.48 35.52 9.23
C ASN A 158 17.51 34.56 10.44
N LYS A 159 18.69 34.23 10.96
CA LYS A 159 18.83 33.25 12.05
C LYS A 159 18.02 33.67 13.28
N GLY A 160 17.21 32.75 13.79
CA GLY A 160 16.33 32.99 14.94
C GLY A 160 14.98 33.62 14.59
N GLU A 161 14.76 34.05 13.34
CA GLU A 161 13.45 34.50 12.89
C GLU A 161 12.51 33.31 12.65
N LEU A 162 11.20 33.59 12.75
CA LEU A 162 10.12 32.64 12.49
C LEU A 162 10.16 32.21 11.02
N LYS A 163 10.08 30.90 10.79
CA LYS A 163 9.96 30.35 9.44
C LYS A 163 8.50 30.04 9.13
N PHE A 164 8.01 30.58 8.01
CA PHE A 164 6.69 30.28 7.47
C PHE A 164 6.81 29.65 6.10
N ASP A 165 5.89 28.73 5.81
CA ASP A 165 5.76 28.03 4.54
C ASP A 165 4.38 28.33 3.96
N VAL A 166 4.34 28.68 2.68
CA VAL A 166 3.10 29.07 1.98
C VAL A 166 2.11 27.91 1.94
N GLY A 167 0.84 28.21 2.23
CA GLY A 167 -0.26 27.24 2.22
C GLY A 167 -0.36 26.37 3.48
N VAL A 168 0.42 26.67 4.53
CA VAL A 168 0.32 26.03 5.84
C VAL A 168 -0.48 26.92 6.78
N TRP A 169 -1.40 26.32 7.54
CA TRP A 169 -2.12 27.02 8.60
C TRP A 169 -1.26 27.10 9.86
N TYR A 170 -1.07 28.31 10.38
CA TYR A 170 -0.27 28.55 11.58
C TYR A 170 -1.18 29.00 12.74
N PRO A 171 -1.15 28.31 13.90
CA PRO A 171 -1.91 28.74 15.08
C PRO A 171 -1.56 30.16 15.54
N LEU A 172 -0.30 30.56 15.39
CA LEU A 172 0.21 31.89 15.77
C LEU A 172 -0.45 33.01 14.97
N LEU A 173 -0.67 32.79 13.67
CA LEU A 173 -1.28 33.76 12.77
C LEU A 173 -2.82 33.66 12.78
N GLY A 174 -3.37 32.52 13.23
CA GLY A 174 -4.80 32.21 13.15
C GLY A 174 -5.31 31.93 11.72
N CYS A 175 -4.47 32.11 10.70
CA CYS A 175 -4.81 31.98 9.30
C CYS A 175 -3.82 31.07 8.54
N VAL A 176 -4.14 30.80 7.27
CA VAL A 176 -3.22 30.15 6.33
C VAL A 176 -2.26 31.21 5.82
N TYR A 177 -0.96 30.93 5.88
CA TYR A 177 0.05 31.83 5.34
C TYR A 177 -0.05 31.84 3.80
N THR A 178 -0.48 32.96 3.23
CA THR A 178 -0.75 33.08 1.78
C THR A 178 0.49 33.54 1.02
N GLN A 179 0.42 33.43 -0.32
CA GLN A 179 1.49 33.92 -1.18
C GLN A 179 1.63 35.45 -1.09
N GLU A 180 0.54 36.17 -0.85
CA GLU A 180 0.53 37.63 -0.69
C GLU A 180 1.36 38.05 0.53
N MET A 181 1.10 37.43 1.69
CA MET A 181 1.88 37.66 2.92
C MET A 181 3.37 37.35 2.72
N TYR A 182 3.69 36.29 1.98
CA TYR A 182 5.08 35.97 1.65
C TYR A 182 5.75 37.06 0.82
N ASN A 183 5.06 37.60 -0.18
CA ASN A 183 5.62 38.66 -1.01
C ASN A 183 5.82 39.95 -0.19
N GLU A 184 4.87 40.31 0.67
CA GLU A 184 4.99 41.46 1.59
C GLU A 184 6.20 41.33 2.53
N ASP A 185 6.40 40.15 3.13
CA ASP A 185 7.53 39.88 4.00
C ASP A 185 8.88 39.98 3.25
N GLU A 186 8.95 39.48 2.02
CA GLU A 186 10.14 39.58 1.18
C GLU A 186 10.43 41.03 0.75
N GLU A 187 9.41 41.81 0.40
CA GLU A 187 9.54 43.24 0.11
C GLU A 187 10.07 44.02 1.32
N MET A 188 9.55 43.72 2.51
CA MET A 188 10.01 44.33 3.76
C MET A 188 11.46 43.95 4.10
N LYS A 189 11.88 42.72 3.82
CA LYS A 189 13.29 42.29 3.97
C LYS A 189 14.20 43.01 2.99
N ASN A 190 13.81 43.10 1.72
CA ASN A 190 14.58 43.81 0.69
C ASN A 190 14.72 45.30 1.05
N ALA A 191 13.65 45.94 1.50
CA ALA A 191 13.68 47.34 1.94
C ALA A 191 14.61 47.58 3.15
N LYS A 192 14.68 46.62 4.09
CA LYS A 192 15.63 46.66 5.22
C LYS A 192 17.08 46.48 4.77
N SER A 193 17.32 45.66 3.74
CA SER A 193 18.66 45.45 3.18
C SER A 193 19.20 46.70 2.47
N THR A 194 18.36 47.45 1.76
CA THR A 194 18.78 48.63 0.99
C THR A 194 19.09 49.85 1.87
N LYS A 195 18.57 49.89 3.10
CA LYS A 195 18.80 50.98 4.07
C LYS A 195 20.06 50.78 4.93
N ARG A 196 20.84 49.75 4.67
CA ARG A 196 22.03 49.36 5.43
C ARG A 196 23.29 49.59 4.61
#